data_AF-A0A7I7MD98-F1
#
_entry.id   AF-A0A7I7MD98-F1
#
_cell.length_a   1.000
_cell.length_b   1.000
_cell.length_c   1.000
_cell.angle_alpha   90.00
_cell.angle_beta   90.00
_cell.angle_gamma   90.00
#
_symmetry.space_group_name_H-M   'P 1'
#
loop_
_entity.id
_entity.type
_entity.pdbx_description
1 polymer ?
#
loop_
_entity_poly.entity_id
_entity_poly.type
_entity_poly.pdbx_seq_one_letter_code
_entity_poly.pdbx_strand_id
1 'polypeptide(L)'
;MGEFTRVDLERLRGVADRIWAIADEIGALPCPALDRDALPGSRVAAVSAATVVDELEDVAAGLRGWALAARRAADAFERADRDGGNRLGR
;
A
#
# COMPACT_ATOMS: atom_id res chain seq x y z
N MET A 1 -4.39 -16.32 32.53
CA MET A 1 -4.42 -14.84 32.49
C MET A 1 -3.75 -14.46 31.17
N GLY A 2 -4.53 -14.49 30.09
CA GLY A 2 -4.01 -14.34 28.73
C GLY A 2 -3.89 -12.86 28.40
N GLU A 3 -2.67 -12.40 28.19
CA GLU A 3 -2.40 -11.11 27.58
C GLU A 3 -2.91 -11.19 26.14
N PHE A 4 -4.15 -10.77 25.90
CA PHE A 4 -4.59 -10.47 24.54
C PHE A 4 -3.70 -9.35 24.07
N THR A 5 -2.70 -9.67 23.25
CA THR A 5 -1.88 -8.70 22.52
C THR A 5 -2.85 -7.81 21.75
N ARG A 6 -3.24 -6.68 22.37
CA ARG A 6 -4.24 -5.78 21.83
C ARG A 6 -3.62 -5.23 20.56
N VAL A 7 -4.16 -5.62 19.41
CA VAL A 7 -3.71 -5.09 18.12
C VAL A 7 -3.85 -3.58 18.24
N ASP A 8 -2.73 -2.87 18.12
CA ASP A 8 -2.72 -1.42 18.12
C ASP A 8 -3.33 -0.94 16.80
N LEU A 9 -4.66 -0.76 16.81
CA LEU A 9 -5.44 -0.40 15.64
C LEU A 9 -5.06 0.99 15.12
N GLU A 10 -4.66 1.90 16.00
CA GLU A 10 -4.18 3.22 15.61
C GLU A 10 -2.85 3.11 14.87
N ARG A 11 -1.91 2.30 15.38
CA ARG A 11 -0.65 2.03 14.68
C ARG A 11 -0.89 1.35 13.33
N LEU A 12 -1.81 0.39 13.24
CA LEU A 12 -2.15 -0.28 11.99
C LEU A 12 -2.73 0.71 10.96
N ARG A 13 -3.67 1.56 11.37
CA ARG A 13 -4.24 2.64 10.54
C ARG A 13 -3.13 3.60 10.08
N GLY A 14 -2.26 4.04 10.99
CA GLY A 14 -1.14 4.93 10.65
C GLY A 14 -0.11 4.31 9.69
N VAL A 15 0.15 3.00 9.77
CA VAL A 15 1.00 2.32 8.75
C VAL A 15 0.28 2.24 7.41
N ALA A 16 -1.03 1.94 7.40
CA ALA A 16 -1.82 1.91 6.17
C ALA A 16 -1.84 3.27 5.47
N ASP A 17 -2.00 4.36 6.22
CA ASP A 17 -2.01 5.72 5.68
C ASP A 17 -0.65 6.08 5.06
N ARG A 18 0.46 5.73 5.71
CA ARG A 18 1.80 5.95 5.17
C ARG A 18 2.05 5.15 3.89
N ILE A 19 1.65 3.88 3.86
CA ILE A 19 1.82 3.05 2.67
C ILE A 19 0.96 3.55 1.51
N TRP A 20 -0.24 4.05 1.79
CA TRP A 20 -1.07 4.70 0.79
C TRP A 20 -0.38 5.92 0.20
N ALA A 21 0.16 6.80 1.04
CA ALA A 21 0.89 7.99 0.57
C ALA A 21 2.10 7.62 -0.30
N ILE A 22 2.89 6.63 0.11
CA ILE A 22 4.02 6.12 -0.69
C ILE A 22 3.55 5.58 -2.05
N ALA A 23 2.42 4.88 -2.09
CA ALA A 23 1.87 4.39 -3.35
C ALA A 23 1.45 5.52 -4.29
N ASP A 24 0.92 6.61 -3.75
CA ASP A 24 0.58 7.82 -4.51
C ASP A 24 1.84 8.54 -5.00
N GLU A 25 2.89 8.62 -4.19
CA GLU A 25 4.20 9.16 -4.61
C GLU A 25 4.81 8.34 -5.75
N ILE A 26 4.81 7.01 -5.66
CA ILE A 26 5.32 6.12 -6.71
C ILE A 26 4.55 6.33 -8.02
N GLY A 27 3.22 6.39 -7.95
CA GLY A 27 2.37 6.61 -9.13
C GLY A 27 2.50 8.01 -9.74
N ALA A 28 3.03 8.98 -8.99
CA ALA A 28 3.26 10.34 -9.46
C ALA A 28 4.66 10.56 -10.03
N LEU A 29 5.56 9.56 -9.97
CA LEU A 29 6.92 9.69 -10.48
C LEU A 29 6.89 9.88 -12.00
N PRO A 30 7.43 10.99 -12.53
CA PRO A 30 7.49 11.20 -13.97
C PRO A 30 8.48 10.20 -14.58
N CYS A 31 8.00 9.30 -15.42
CA CYS A 31 8.89 8.42 -16.19
C CYS A 31 9.42 9.20 -17.41
N PRO A 32 10.75 9.32 -17.58
CA PRO A 32 11.30 9.97 -18.77
C PRO A 32 10.95 9.15 -20.00
N ALA A 33 10.41 9.81 -21.02
CA ALA A 33 10.23 9.21 -22.34
C ALA A 33 11.61 8.89 -22.93
N LEU A 34 11.96 7.61 -23.00
CA LEU A 34 13.20 7.14 -23.61
C LEU A 34 12.96 6.91 -25.10
N ASP A 35 13.48 7.78 -25.94
CA ASP A 35 13.57 7.55 -27.38
C ASP A 35 14.70 6.54 -27.65
N ARG A 36 14.31 5.35 -28.10
CA ARG A 36 15.23 4.25 -28.41
C ARG A 36 16.17 4.60 -29.56
N ASP A 37 15.66 5.32 -30.55
CA ASP A 37 16.40 5.67 -31.76
C ASP A 37 17.43 6.77 -31.49
N ALA A 38 17.22 7.56 -30.43
CA ALA A 38 18.17 8.54 -29.93
C ALA A 38 19.30 7.94 -29.07
N LEU A 39 19.26 6.63 -28.75
CA LEU A 39 20.20 5.96 -27.84
C LEU A 39 20.91 4.72 -28.47
N PRO A 40 21.54 4.84 -29.65
CA PRO A 40 22.16 3.70 -30.33
C PRO A 40 23.31 3.11 -29.50
N GLY A 41 23.30 1.78 -29.34
CA GLY A 41 24.31 1.04 -28.57
C GLY A 41 24.18 1.12 -27.05
N SER A 42 23.20 1.88 -26.52
CA SER A 42 22.95 1.96 -25.09
C SER A 42 22.19 0.74 -24.57
N ARG A 43 22.65 0.17 -23.45
CA ARG A 43 21.88 -0.87 -22.74
C ARG A 43 20.54 -0.35 -22.21
N VAL A 44 20.43 0.95 -21.97
CA VAL A 44 19.18 1.59 -21.54
C VAL A 44 18.14 1.59 -22.66
N ALA A 45 18.57 1.64 -23.93
CA ALA A 45 17.67 1.50 -25.07
C ALA A 45 17.02 0.10 -25.15
N ALA A 46 17.58 -0.91 -24.46
CA ALA A 46 16.95 -2.22 -24.34
C ALA A 46 15.79 -2.23 -23.33
N VAL A 47 15.75 -1.26 -22.41
CA VAL A 47 14.70 -1.12 -21.39
C VAL A 47 13.51 -0.38 -22.01
N SER A 48 12.34 -1.01 -21.96
CA SER A 48 11.08 -0.39 -22.37
C SER A 48 10.60 0.56 -21.26
N ALA A 49 10.54 1.86 -21.54
CA ALA A 49 9.98 2.84 -20.61
C ALA A 49 8.53 2.50 -20.23
N ALA A 50 7.75 2.00 -21.18
CA ALA A 50 6.38 1.53 -20.93
C ALA A 50 6.35 0.37 -19.92
N THR A 51 7.25 -0.61 -20.05
CA THR A 51 7.30 -1.75 -19.12
C THR A 51 7.66 -1.31 -17.70
N VAL A 52 8.57 -0.34 -17.56
CA VAL A 52 8.91 0.22 -16.25
C VAL A 52 7.73 0.98 -15.64
N VAL A 53 6.97 1.72 -16.46
CA VAL A 53 5.74 2.40 -16.00
C VAL A 53 4.71 1.38 -15.51
N ASP A 54 4.43 0.35 -16.32
CA ASP A 54 3.47 -0.71 -15.96
C ASP A 54 3.86 -1.40 -14.64
N GLU A 55 5.14 -1.74 -14.46
CA GLU A 55 5.63 -2.36 -13.22
C GLU A 55 5.48 -1.43 -11.99
N LEU A 56 5.74 -0.13 -12.16
CA LEU A 56 5.58 0.85 -11.08
C LEU A 56 4.10 1.06 -10.71
N GLU A 57 3.22 1.08 -11.71
CA GLU A 57 1.78 1.15 -11.51
C GLU A 57 1.25 -0.08 -10.77
N ASP A 58 1.72 -1.27 -11.13
CA ASP A 58 1.38 -2.53 -10.45
C ASP A 58 1.82 -2.54 -8.98
N VAL A 59 3.05 -2.09 -8.70
CA VAL A 59 3.55 -1.94 -7.32
C VAL A 59 2.68 -0.96 -6.54
N ALA A 60 2.37 0.21 -7.11
CA ALA A 60 1.54 1.21 -6.47
C ALA A 60 0.11 0.67 -6.21
N ALA A 61 -0.47 -0.09 -7.14
CA ALA A 61 -1.77 -0.74 -6.95
C ALA A 61 -1.73 -1.77 -5.81
N GLY A 62 -0.68 -2.59 -5.75
CA GLY A 62 -0.48 -3.57 -4.68
C GLY A 62 -0.40 -2.93 -3.29
N LEU A 63 0.35 -1.82 -3.16
CA LEU A 63 0.49 -1.07 -1.91
C LEU A 63 -0.84 -0.47 -1.45
N ARG A 64 -1.61 0.13 -2.36
CA ARG A 64 -2.96 0.64 -2.06
C ARG A 64 -3.91 -0.49 -1.63
N GLY A 65 -3.84 -1.64 -2.29
CA GLY A 65 -4.61 -2.83 -1.94
C GLY A 65 -4.31 -3.32 -0.53
N TRP A 66 -3.03 -3.39 -0.16
CA TRP A 66 -2.60 -3.76 1.18
C TRP A 66 -3.10 -2.75 2.23
N ALA A 67 -2.92 -1.45 1.97
CA ALA A 67 -3.36 -0.40 2.89
C ALA A 67 -4.89 -0.43 3.13
N LEU A 68 -5.66 -0.68 2.07
CA LEU A 68 -7.11 -0.86 2.18
C LEU A 68 -7.48 -2.08 3.04
N ALA A 69 -6.80 -3.21 2.83
CA ALA A 69 -7.02 -4.42 3.62
C ALA A 69 -6.68 -4.20 5.10
N ALA A 70 -5.59 -3.50 5.40
CA ALA A 70 -5.17 -3.15 6.76
C ALA A 70 -6.22 -2.28 7.48
N ARG A 71 -6.75 -1.24 6.81
CA ARG A 71 -7.82 -0.40 7.36
C ARG A 71 -9.09 -1.21 7.64
N ARG A 72 -9.52 -2.06 6.70
CA ARG A 72 -10.69 -2.94 6.88
C ARG A 72 -10.53 -3.91 8.05
N ALA A 73 -9.32 -4.46 8.22
CA ALA A 73 -9.00 -5.32 9.36
C ALA A 73 -9.09 -4.53 10.67
N ALA A 74 -8.53 -3.32 10.72
CA ALA A 74 -8.61 -2.47 11.91
C ALA A 74 -10.06 -2.18 12.31
N ASP A 75 -10.91 -1.83 11.33
CA ASP A 75 -12.32 -1.55 11.58
C ASP A 75 -13.11 -2.80 12.02
N ALA A 76 -12.73 -3.98 11.53
CA ALA A 76 -13.34 -5.25 11.95
C ALA A 76 -12.99 -5.58 13.41
N PHE A 77 -11.73 -5.37 13.82
CA PHE A 77 -11.32 -5.55 15.21
C PHE A 77 -12.02 -4.56 16.15
N GLU A 78 -12.13 -3.29 15.76
CA GLU A 78 -12.81 -2.27 16.56
C GLU A 78 -14.31 -2.58 16.76
N ARG A 79 -14.98 -3.08 15.72
CA ARG A 79 -16.38 -3.55 15.83
C ARG A 79 -16.50 -4.74 16.79
N ALA A 80 -15.60 -5.71 16.67
CA ALA A 80 -15.60 -6.89 17.54
C ALA A 80 -15.36 -6.52 19.03
N ASP A 81 -14.45 -5.58 19.32
CA ASP A 81 -14.19 -5.11 20.69
C ASP A 81 -15.44 -4.43 21.28
N ARG A 82 -16.12 -3.57 20.50
CA ARG A 82 -17.35 -2.88 20.90
C ARG A 82 -18.49 -3.87 21.21
N ASP A 83 -18.69 -4.85 20.33
CA ASP A 83 -19.76 -5.84 20.50
C ASP A 83 -19.49 -6.78 21.68
N GLY A 84 -18.22 -7.12 21.95
CA GLY A 84 -17.80 -7.89 23.11
C GLY A 84 -18.01 -7.14 24.43
N GLY A 85 -17.65 -5.86 24.48
CA GLY A 85 -17.87 -5.00 25.65
C GLY A 85 -19.35 -4.85 26.02
N ASN A 86 -20.22 -4.69 25.01
CA ASN A 86 -21.67 -4.62 25.23
C ASN A 86 -22.29 -5.91 25.78
N ARG A 87 -21.69 -7.08 25.51
CA ARG A 87 -22.17 -8.37 26.03
C ARG A 87 -21.73 -8.67 27.46
N LEU A 88 -20.59 -8.13 27.89
CA LEU A 88 -20.04 -8.35 29.24
C LEU A 88 -20.52 -7.32 30.28
N GLY A 89 -21.14 -6.21 29.82
CA GLY A 89 -21.68 -5.15 30.67
C GLY A 89 -23.15 -5.27 31.07
N ARG A 90 -23.77 -6.45 30.91
CA ARG A 90 -25.16 -6.72 31.34
C ARG A 90 -25.22 -7.80 32.42
#